data_AF-A0A5J4V4M0-F1
#
_entry.id   AF-A0A5J4V4M0-F1
#
_cell.length_a   1.000
_cell.length_b   1.000
_cell.length_c   1.000
_cell.angle_alpha   90.00
_cell.angle_beta   90.00
_cell.angle_gamma   90.00
#
_symmetry.space_group_name_H-M   'P 1'
#
loop_
_entity.id
_entity.type
_entity.pdbx_description
1 polymer ?
#
loop_
_entity_poly.entity_id
_entity_poly.type
_entity_poly.pdbx_seq_one_letter_code
_entity_poly.pdbx_strand_id
1 'polypeptide(L)'
;MDELSDYNVDGSLQGLGQFILFEILSEMTFPQDARQFLVVCKKIYQLLEHPRYWKIIQSIIQITPILIIKKENQGKLQEMKFIHSDENYDDCTIAINPAIKDGIVRFEVVFEKSGGSGRSLGIADASCSFAAGKGPWEVG
;
A
#
# COMPACT_ATOMS: atom_id res chain seq x y z
N MET A 1 -15.41 -2.93 -42.07
CA MET A 1 -15.67 -2.88 -40.62
C MET A 1 -14.88 -4.04 -40.02
N ASP A 2 -13.55 -3.93 -40.04
CA ASP A 2 -12.62 -5.07 -39.80
C ASP A 2 -11.57 -4.79 -38.70
N GLU A 3 -11.70 -3.72 -37.93
CA GLU A 3 -10.72 -3.37 -36.87
C GLU A 3 -11.09 -3.94 -35.48
N LEU A 4 -12.18 -4.70 -35.35
CA LEU A 4 -12.61 -5.29 -34.07
C LEU A 4 -11.95 -6.65 -33.75
N SER A 5 -11.16 -7.22 -34.67
CA SER A 5 -10.56 -8.56 -34.49
C SER A 5 -9.16 -8.57 -33.85
N ASP A 6 -8.54 -7.41 -33.62
CA ASP A 6 -7.18 -7.34 -33.07
C ASP A 6 -7.11 -7.63 -31.56
N TYR A 7 -8.26 -7.65 -30.89
CA TYR A 7 -8.35 -8.00 -29.47
C TYR A 7 -9.31 -9.16 -29.28
N ASN A 8 -8.84 -10.25 -28.68
CA ASN A 8 -9.60 -11.47 -28.37
C ASN A 8 -10.66 -11.29 -27.26
N VAL A 9 -11.32 -10.12 -27.20
CA VAL A 9 -12.27 -9.77 -26.15
C VAL A 9 -13.66 -9.61 -26.75
N ASP A 10 -14.37 -10.73 -26.90
CA ASP A 10 -15.78 -10.73 -27.28
C ASP A 10 -16.59 -9.90 -26.28
N GLY A 11 -17.36 -8.91 -26.73
CA GLY A 11 -18.15 -8.03 -25.86
C GLY A 11 -17.37 -6.98 -25.05
N SER A 12 -16.07 -6.73 -25.36
CA SER A 12 -15.25 -5.72 -24.69
C SER A 12 -15.21 -5.90 -23.16
N LEU A 13 -15.24 -4.81 -22.36
CA LEU A 13 -15.25 -4.86 -20.89
C LEU A 13 -16.39 -5.73 -20.33
N GLN A 14 -17.55 -5.72 -20.98
CA GLN A 14 -18.68 -6.56 -20.58
C GLN A 14 -18.46 -8.04 -20.89
N GLY A 15 -17.55 -8.36 -21.81
CA GLY A 15 -17.08 -9.71 -22.11
C GLY A 15 -16.26 -10.36 -21.02
N LEU A 16 -15.56 -9.55 -20.21
CA LEU A 16 -14.61 -10.05 -19.23
C LEU A 16 -15.30 -10.89 -18.15
N GLY A 17 -14.60 -11.94 -17.71
CA GLY A 17 -15.01 -12.76 -16.58
C GLY A 17 -14.84 -12.02 -15.26
N GLN A 18 -15.56 -12.45 -14.23
CA GLN A 18 -15.55 -11.82 -12.90
C GLN A 18 -14.14 -11.69 -12.30
N PHE A 19 -13.24 -12.63 -12.55
CA PHE A 19 -11.89 -12.61 -11.99
C PHE A 19 -11.02 -11.50 -12.61
N ILE A 20 -11.13 -11.28 -13.93
CA ILE A 20 -10.43 -10.19 -14.60
C ILE A 20 -11.02 -8.84 -14.17
N LEU A 21 -12.35 -8.75 -14.01
CA LEU A 21 -12.97 -7.53 -13.48
C LEU A 21 -12.51 -7.24 -12.04
N PHE A 22 -12.22 -8.27 -11.24
CA PHE A 22 -11.62 -8.11 -9.91
C PHE A 22 -10.16 -7.66 -9.95
N GLU A 23 -9.37 -8.14 -10.90
CA GLU A 23 -8.00 -7.64 -11.12
C GLU A 23 -8.01 -6.16 -11.50
N ILE A 24 -8.90 -5.76 -12.41
CA ILE A 24 -9.07 -4.34 -12.75
C ILE A 24 -9.48 -3.51 -11.52
N LEU A 25 -10.43 -4.02 -10.72
CA LEU A 25 -10.87 -3.36 -9.50
C LEU A 25 -9.73 -3.22 -8.48
N SER A 26 -8.85 -4.21 -8.33
CA SER A 26 -7.75 -4.17 -7.36
C SER A 26 -6.64 -3.20 -7.71
N GLU A 27 -6.51 -2.83 -8.99
CA GLU A 27 -5.54 -1.82 -9.43
C GLU A 27 -6.02 -0.38 -9.22
N MET A 28 -7.25 -0.18 -8.71
CA MET A 28 -7.77 1.17 -8.46
C MET A 28 -7.16 1.79 -7.20
N THR A 29 -6.63 3.01 -7.32
CA THR A 29 -6.00 3.74 -6.21
C THR A 29 -7.01 4.37 -5.26
N PHE A 30 -8.09 4.93 -5.81
CA PHE A 30 -9.05 5.70 -5.03
C PHE A 30 -10.37 4.93 -4.83
N PRO A 31 -10.91 4.87 -3.61
CA PRO A 31 -12.21 4.24 -3.36
C PRO A 31 -13.36 4.87 -4.17
N GLN A 32 -13.22 6.12 -4.63
CA GLN A 32 -14.19 6.78 -5.53
C GLN A 32 -14.23 6.09 -6.89
N ASP A 33 -13.08 5.76 -7.47
CA ASP A 33 -12.98 5.16 -8.81
C ASP A 33 -13.53 3.73 -8.77
N ALA A 34 -13.21 2.98 -7.72
CA ALA A 34 -13.78 1.66 -7.45
C ALA A 34 -15.32 1.70 -7.39
N ARG A 35 -15.88 2.70 -6.69
CA ARG A 35 -17.33 2.90 -6.65
C ARG A 35 -17.92 3.23 -8.01
N GLN A 36 -17.28 4.11 -8.79
CA GLN A 36 -17.74 4.47 -10.13
C GLN A 36 -17.72 3.25 -11.06
N PHE A 37 -16.66 2.45 -11.01
CA PHE A 37 -16.56 1.23 -11.79
C PHE A 37 -17.68 0.22 -11.48
N LEU A 38 -17.98 0.01 -10.19
CA LEU A 38 -19.01 -0.94 -9.75
C LEU A 38 -20.41 -0.60 -10.27
N VAL A 39 -20.72 0.67 -10.53
CA VAL A 39 -22.03 1.12 -10.98
C VAL A 39 -22.15 1.28 -12.51
N VAL A 40 -21.10 0.93 -13.27
CA VAL A 40 -21.11 1.04 -14.75
C VAL A 40 -22.21 0.18 -15.37
N CYS A 41 -22.39 -1.05 -14.91
CA CYS A 41 -23.45 -1.93 -15.40
C CYS A 41 -23.82 -3.04 -14.42
N LYS A 42 -24.96 -3.70 -14.66
CA LYS A 42 -25.49 -4.78 -13.80
C LYS A 42 -24.48 -5.92 -13.59
N LYS A 43 -23.72 -6.29 -14.62
CA LYS A 43 -22.73 -7.38 -14.52
C LYS A 43 -21.59 -7.04 -13.57
N ILE A 44 -21.06 -5.81 -13.63
CA ILE A 44 -19.99 -5.36 -12.73
C ILE A 44 -20.57 -5.13 -11.32
N TYR A 45 -21.81 -4.66 -11.22
CA TYR A 45 -22.49 -4.49 -9.93
C TYR A 45 -22.62 -5.80 -9.15
N GLN A 46 -22.80 -6.94 -9.85
CA GLN A 46 -22.84 -8.27 -9.22
C GLN A 46 -21.52 -8.66 -8.52
N LEU A 47 -20.40 -7.97 -8.79
CA LEU A 47 -19.15 -8.20 -8.06
C LEU A 47 -19.34 -7.97 -6.56
N LEU A 48 -20.26 -7.10 -6.14
CA LEU A 48 -20.57 -6.82 -4.72
C LEU A 48 -20.97 -8.09 -3.94
N GLU A 49 -21.59 -9.05 -4.61
CA GLU A 49 -22.09 -10.29 -3.98
C GLU A 49 -20.98 -11.36 -3.86
N HIS A 50 -19.85 -11.17 -4.53
CA HIS A 50 -18.79 -12.16 -4.56
C HIS A 50 -17.91 -12.08 -3.30
N PRO A 51 -17.54 -13.22 -2.68
CA PRO A 51 -16.75 -13.22 -1.44
C PRO A 51 -15.39 -12.49 -1.51
N ARG A 52 -14.79 -12.40 -2.71
CA ARG A 52 -13.52 -11.67 -2.92
C ARG A 52 -13.66 -10.15 -2.88
N TYR A 53 -14.86 -9.62 -3.10
CA TYR A 53 -15.09 -8.18 -3.20
C TYR A 53 -14.55 -7.42 -1.99
N TRP A 54 -14.92 -7.89 -0.79
CA TRP A 54 -14.53 -7.24 0.46
C TRP A 54 -13.00 -7.15 0.61
N LYS A 55 -12.28 -8.22 0.27
CA LYS A 55 -10.81 -8.25 0.34
C LYS A 55 -10.16 -7.24 -0.60
N ILE A 56 -10.74 -7.04 -1.78
CA ILE A 56 -10.25 -6.09 -2.78
C ILE A 56 -10.56 -4.65 -2.37
N ILE A 57 -11.77 -4.37 -1.90
CA ILE A 57 -12.09 -3.02 -1.41
C ILE A 57 -11.23 -2.64 -0.20
N GLN A 58 -10.98 -3.59 0.70
CA GLN A 58 -10.07 -3.37 1.83
C GLN A 58 -8.65 -3.00 1.37
N SER A 59 -8.15 -3.59 0.27
CA SER A 59 -6.83 -3.21 -0.26
C SER A 59 -6.80 -1.85 -0.94
N ILE A 60 -7.94 -1.38 -1.46
CA ILE A 60 -8.09 -0.04 -2.10
C ILE A 60 -8.24 1.07 -1.04
N ILE A 61 -8.87 0.77 0.09
CA ILE A 61 -9.00 1.73 1.19
C ILE A 61 -7.60 1.98 1.75
N GLN A 62 -7.04 3.15 1.41
CA GLN A 62 -5.72 3.55 1.85
C GLN A 62 -5.63 3.55 3.37
N ILE A 63 -4.70 2.74 3.87
CA ILE A 63 -4.24 2.82 5.24
C ILE A 63 -3.33 4.05 5.32
N THR A 64 -3.71 5.06 6.10
CA THR A 64 -2.84 6.21 6.36
C THR A 64 -1.70 5.75 7.29
N PRO A 65 -0.44 5.73 6.82
CA PRO A 65 0.66 5.32 7.66
C PRO A 65 0.98 6.41 8.69
N ILE A 66 1.40 5.99 9.88
CA ILE A 66 1.82 6.87 10.97
C ILE A 66 3.24 6.44 11.37
N LEU A 67 4.21 7.33 11.16
CA LEU A 67 5.60 7.14 11.56
C LEU A 67 5.74 7.34 13.07
N ILE A 68 6.28 6.35 13.78
CA ILE A 68 6.48 6.37 15.23
C ILE A 68 7.91 6.82 15.53
N ILE A 69 8.08 8.07 15.98
CA ILE A 69 9.37 8.63 16.37
C ILE A 69 9.47 8.60 17.89
N LYS A 70 10.49 7.92 18.43
CA LYS A 70 10.66 7.78 19.89
C LYS A 70 11.48 8.91 20.52
N LYS A 71 12.35 9.57 19.78
CA LYS A 71 13.21 10.63 20.31
C LYS A 71 13.47 11.71 19.27
N GLU A 72 13.31 12.97 19.66
CA GLU A 72 13.43 14.14 18.78
C GLU A 72 14.83 14.29 18.15
N ASN A 73 15.88 13.76 18.80
CA ASN A 73 17.25 13.85 18.28
C ASN A 73 17.51 12.92 17.08
N GLN A 74 16.60 12.01 16.74
CA GLN A 74 16.75 11.12 15.57
C GLN A 74 16.41 11.85 14.27
N GLY A 75 15.60 12.90 14.34
CA GLY A 75 15.10 13.58 13.15
C GLY A 75 13.73 14.20 13.37
N LYS A 76 13.15 14.69 12.28
CA LYS A 76 11.86 15.39 12.26
C LYS A 76 10.89 14.77 11.27
N LEU A 77 9.61 14.82 11.63
CA LEU A 77 8.51 14.49 10.73
C LEU A 77 8.07 15.75 9.99
N GLN A 78 7.99 15.68 8.67
CA GLN A 78 7.40 16.70 7.82
C GLN A 78 6.33 16.00 6.97
N GLU A 79 5.06 16.16 7.32
CA GLU A 79 3.95 15.44 6.71
C GLU A 79 4.16 13.91 6.79
N MET A 80 4.28 13.21 5.66
CA MET A 80 4.57 11.77 5.56
C MET A 80 6.06 11.47 5.34
N LYS A 81 6.92 12.46 5.56
CA LYS A 81 8.37 12.36 5.34
C LYS A 81 9.11 12.41 6.66
N PHE A 82 9.87 11.36 6.95
CA PHE A 82 10.87 11.41 8.01
C PHE A 82 12.19 11.96 7.46
N ILE A 83 12.76 12.93 8.15
CA ILE A 83 14.07 13.52 7.84
C ILE A 83 14.99 13.21 9.01
N HIS A 84 16.01 12.38 8.76
CA HIS A 84 17.04 12.06 9.75
C HIS A 84 17.80 13.32 10.17
N SER A 85 18.22 13.40 11.44
CA SER A 85 19.06 14.49 11.92
C SER A 85 20.46 14.40 11.33
N ASP A 86 21.02 15.53 10.87
CA ASP A 86 22.42 15.60 10.41
C ASP A 86 23.41 15.65 11.59
N GLU A 87 22.91 15.86 12.81
CA GLU A 87 23.71 15.90 14.05
C GLU A 87 23.85 14.52 14.72
N ASN A 88 23.21 13.50 14.16
CA ASN A 88 23.21 12.15 14.70
C ASN A 88 23.72 11.17 13.64
N TYR A 89 24.69 10.33 14.01
CA TYR A 89 25.27 9.29 13.14
C TYR A 89 24.86 7.88 13.55
N ASP A 90 23.99 7.75 14.57
CA ASP A 90 23.48 6.46 15.01
C ASP A 90 22.53 5.85 13.98
N ASP A 91 22.38 4.51 14.05
CA ASP A 91 21.34 3.82 13.30
C ASP A 91 19.94 4.32 13.70
N CYS A 92 19.01 4.33 12.75
CA CYS A 92 17.67 4.84 12.97
C CYS A 92 16.60 3.92 12.39
N THR A 93 15.85 3.27 13.29
CA THR A 93 14.69 2.45 12.94
C THR A 93 13.41 3.20 13.29
N ILE A 94 12.55 3.43 12.29
CA ILE A 94 11.23 4.05 12.47
C ILE A 94 10.16 3.00 12.22
N ALA A 95 9.35 2.73 13.25
CA ALA A 95 8.19 1.86 13.12
C ALA A 95 7.01 2.61 12.48
N ILE A 96 6.13 1.89 11.78
CA ILE A 96 4.98 2.46 11.08
C ILE A 96 3.71 1.78 11.55
N ASN A 97 2.70 2.58 11.88
CA ASN A 97 1.35 2.15 12.23
C ASN A 97 0.36 2.46 11.10
N PRO A 98 -0.80 1.80 11.03
CA PRO A 98 -1.26 0.71 11.91
C PRO A 98 -0.64 -0.65 11.55
N ALA A 99 -0.59 -1.55 12.54
CA ALA A 99 -0.26 -2.95 12.31
C ALA A 99 -1.28 -3.63 11.39
N ILE A 100 -0.79 -4.42 10.45
CA ILE A 100 -1.61 -5.17 9.49
C ILE A 100 -2.13 -6.42 10.20
N LYS A 101 -3.44 -6.53 10.37
CA LYS A 101 -4.07 -7.69 11.04
C LYS A 101 -4.58 -8.75 10.06
N ASP A 102 -5.17 -8.28 8.95
CA ASP A 102 -5.81 -9.12 7.94
C ASP A 102 -5.64 -8.50 6.55
N GLY A 103 -5.66 -9.35 5.52
CA GLY A 103 -5.66 -8.91 4.12
C GLY A 103 -4.28 -8.71 3.51
N ILE A 104 -4.24 -7.96 2.40
CA ILE A 104 -3.03 -7.63 1.65
C ILE A 104 -2.95 -6.10 1.61
N VAL A 105 -1.79 -5.56 1.99
CA VAL A 105 -1.54 -4.12 2.02
C VAL A 105 -0.39 -3.78 1.08
N ARG A 106 -0.62 -2.78 0.23
CA ARG A 106 0.45 -2.18 -0.58
C ARG A 106 1.07 -1.03 0.21
N PHE A 107 2.38 -1.07 0.37
CA PHE A 107 3.16 -0.05 1.07
C PHE A 107 4.32 0.40 0.19
N GLU A 108 4.49 1.71 0.06
CA GLU A 108 5.49 2.33 -0.81
C GLU A 108 6.33 3.32 -0.03
N VAL A 109 7.66 3.28 -0.23
CA VAL A 109 8.63 4.15 0.43
C VAL A 109 9.63 4.67 -0.59
N VAL A 110 9.88 5.97 -0.54
CA VAL A 110 10.89 6.63 -1.36
C VAL A 110 12.04 7.08 -0.46
N PHE A 111 13.25 6.63 -0.77
CA PHE A 111 14.47 7.11 -0.11
C PHE A 111 15.07 8.25 -0.92
N GLU A 112 15.17 9.43 -0.30
CA GLU A 112 15.78 10.60 -0.92
C GLU A 112 17.08 10.98 -0.20
N LYS A 113 18.07 11.47 -0.96
CA LYS A 113 19.32 12.08 -0.43
C LYS A 113 20.04 11.22 0.61
N SER A 114 20.09 9.91 0.41
CA SER A 114 20.55 8.93 1.40
C SER A 114 22.07 8.75 1.51
N GLY A 115 22.87 9.47 0.70
CA GLY A 115 24.32 9.66 0.90
C GLY A 115 25.20 8.39 0.92
N GLY A 116 24.68 7.24 0.51
CA GLY A 116 25.38 5.95 0.57
C GLY A 116 25.18 5.17 1.87
N SER A 117 24.39 5.66 2.83
CA SER A 117 24.03 4.88 4.02
C SER A 117 23.12 3.70 3.64
N GLY A 118 23.34 2.54 4.27
CA GLY A 118 22.47 1.37 4.08
C GLY A 118 21.02 1.69 4.43
N ARG A 119 20.09 1.32 3.54
CA ARG A 119 18.65 1.45 3.75
C ARG A 119 18.03 0.07 3.70
N SER A 120 17.18 -0.21 4.68
CA SER A 120 16.42 -1.45 4.74
C SER A 120 14.99 -1.17 5.15
N LEU A 121 14.12 -2.08 4.75
CA LEU A 121 12.71 -2.11 5.11
C LEU A 121 12.38 -3.56 5.48
N GLY A 122 11.50 -3.74 6.44
CA GLY A 122 11.12 -5.06 6.91
C GLY A 122 9.76 -5.03 7.60
N ILE A 123 9.22 -6.22 7.81
CA ILE A 123 7.99 -6.44 8.56
C ILE A 123 8.38 -7.08 9.88
N ALA A 124 7.84 -6.56 10.98
CA ALA A 124 8.04 -7.09 12.31
C ALA A 124 6.69 -7.39 12.96
N ASP A 125 6.69 -8.28 13.96
CA ASP A 125 5.51 -8.50 14.78
C ASP A 125 5.11 -7.21 15.51
N ALA A 126 3.81 -7.02 15.74
CA ALA A 126 3.29 -5.81 16.38
C ALA A 126 3.77 -5.64 17.84
N SER A 127 4.27 -6.71 18.47
CA SER A 127 4.90 -6.66 19.80
C SER A 127 6.35 -6.13 19.78
N CYS A 128 7.00 -6.05 18.62
CA CYS A 128 8.37 -5.55 18.51
C CYS A 128 8.42 -4.05 18.80
N SER A 129 9.43 -3.63 19.58
CA SER A 129 9.61 -2.25 20.00
C SER A 129 11.04 -1.79 19.71
N PHE A 130 11.21 -0.95 18.69
CA PHE A 130 12.53 -0.50 18.26
C PHE A 130 13.00 0.70 19.07
N ALA A 131 14.16 0.62 19.71
CA ALA A 131 14.71 1.74 20.48
C ALA A 131 15.29 2.83 19.57
N ALA A 132 15.37 4.06 20.09
CA ALA A 132 16.02 5.15 19.38
C ALA A 132 17.53 4.90 19.25
N GLY A 133 18.12 5.26 18.10
CA GLY A 133 19.56 5.09 17.86
C GLY A 133 20.00 3.64 17.60
N LYS A 134 19.06 2.78 17.20
CA LYS A 134 19.28 1.33 17.02
C LYS A 134 18.83 0.83 15.66
N GLY A 135 19.61 -0.08 15.10
CA GLY A 135 19.27 -0.83 13.89
C GLY A 135 18.20 -1.90 14.17
N PRO A 136 17.48 -2.35 13.14
CA PRO A 136 16.41 -3.34 13.33
C PRO A 136 16.93 -4.72 13.79
N TRP A 137 18.19 -5.06 13.49
CA TRP A 137 18.82 -6.32 13.92
C TRP A 137 19.27 -6.33 15.37
N GLU A 138 19.33 -5.17 16.05
CA GLU A 138 19.72 -5.09 17.46
C GLU A 138 18.60 -5.46 18.43
N VAL A 139 17.38 -5.65 17.90
CA VAL A 139 16.17 -5.98 18.67
C VAL A 139 15.57 -7.33 18.26
N GLY A 140 16.26 -8.06 17.37
CA GLY A 140 15.87 -9.36 16.82
C GLY A 140 16.43 -10.54 17.59
#